data_AF-U6RS03-F1
#
_entry.id   AF-U6RS03-F1
#
_cell.length_a   1.000
_cell.length_b   1.000
_cell.length_c   1.000
_cell.angle_alpha   90.00
_cell.angle_beta   90.00
_cell.angle_gamma   90.00
#
_symmetry.space_group_name_H-M   'P 1'
#
loop_
_entity.id
_entity.type
_entity.pdbx_description
1 polymer ?
#
loop_
_entity_poly.entity_id
_entity_poly.type
_entity_poly.pdbx_seq_one_letter_code
_entity_poly.pdbx_strand_id
1 'polypeptide(L)'
;MQKEEKQPERASDKQQLIINNLTIHKELYRAIACFNALFFLYLCRIFTRRIVIMTKANKVLFITQEITPYVSESEMANIGRNLPQAIQEKGREIRTFMPKWGNINERRNQLHEVIRLSGMNLIIDDTDHPLIIKVASIQSARMQVYFIDNDDYFQNRMQTADENGVEYDDNDSRAIFYARGVLETVKKLRWTPDVIHCHGWMTALAPLYIKKAYKDEPSFRDAKVIFSVYEDDFKNTLSNDFATKLMLKGINKKDVATLKEPADYAALCKLAVDYSDGVIQNSEHINEDIMDYARQSGKLVLDYQTPDVYASACNEFYDKVWEAEQK
;
A
#
# COMPACT_ATOMS: atom_id res chain seq x y z
N MET A 1 -17.73 -3.44 -110.30
CA MET A 1 -17.17 -4.59 -109.56
C MET A 1 -15.99 -4.09 -108.73
N GLN A 2 -16.24 -3.66 -107.50
CA GLN A 2 -15.21 -3.42 -106.48
C GLN A 2 -15.80 -3.86 -105.14
N LYS A 3 -15.21 -4.89 -104.53
CA LYS A 3 -15.43 -5.31 -103.15
C LYS A 3 -14.39 -4.56 -102.31
N GLU A 4 -14.82 -3.80 -101.31
CA GLU A 4 -13.93 -3.37 -100.23
C GLU A 4 -13.94 -4.42 -99.12
N GLU A 5 -12.76 -4.99 -98.85
CA GLU A 5 -12.48 -5.83 -97.69
C GLU A 5 -12.40 -4.96 -96.42
N LYS A 6 -13.21 -5.30 -95.41
CA LYS A 6 -13.01 -4.81 -94.04
C LYS A 6 -11.83 -5.55 -93.42
N GLN A 7 -10.77 -4.82 -93.04
CA GLN A 7 -9.70 -5.30 -92.17
C GLN A 7 -10.23 -5.64 -90.76
N PRO A 8 -9.72 -6.69 -90.10
CA PRO A 8 -10.14 -7.06 -88.75
C PRO A 8 -9.43 -6.17 -87.71
N GLU A 9 -10.20 -5.42 -86.95
CA GLU A 9 -9.69 -4.56 -85.88
C GLU A 9 -9.30 -5.39 -84.64
N ARG A 10 -7.99 -5.53 -84.46
CA ARG A 10 -7.18 -5.92 -83.28
C ARG A 10 -7.92 -6.47 -82.04
N ALA A 11 -7.98 -7.80 -81.95
CA ALA A 11 -8.22 -8.53 -80.69
C ALA A 11 -7.04 -8.40 -79.69
N SER A 12 -5.83 -8.14 -80.18
CA SER A 12 -4.58 -7.97 -79.41
C SER A 12 -4.62 -6.74 -78.49
N ASP A 13 -5.14 -5.61 -78.97
CA ASP A 13 -5.11 -4.35 -78.22
C ASP A 13 -6.07 -4.36 -77.02
N LYS A 14 -7.20 -5.06 -77.13
CA LYS A 14 -8.15 -5.23 -76.02
C LYS A 14 -7.60 -6.11 -74.91
N GLN A 15 -6.86 -7.18 -75.25
CA GLN A 15 -6.19 -8.03 -74.24
C GLN A 15 -5.07 -7.29 -73.52
N GLN A 16 -4.27 -6.49 -74.25
CA GLN A 16 -3.20 -5.69 -73.65
C GLN A 16 -3.76 -4.64 -72.67
N LEU A 17 -4.89 -4.00 -73.01
CA LEU A 17 -5.54 -3.02 -72.15
C LEU A 17 -6.07 -3.64 -70.85
N ILE A 18 -6.63 -4.86 -70.93
CA ILE A 18 -7.14 -5.62 -69.78
C ILE A 18 -5.98 -6.04 -68.85
N ILE A 19 -4.88 -6.52 -69.41
CA ILE A 19 -3.68 -6.92 -68.64
C ILE A 19 -3.07 -5.71 -67.93
N ASN A 20 -2.97 -4.57 -68.61
CA ASN A 20 -2.46 -3.33 -68.01
C ASN A 20 -3.35 -2.84 -66.86
N ASN A 21 -4.68 -2.86 -67.02
CA ASN A 21 -5.61 -2.49 -65.94
C ASN A 21 -5.56 -3.45 -64.75
N LEU A 22 -5.41 -4.76 -64.97
CA LEU A 22 -5.21 -5.75 -63.91
C LEU A 22 -3.88 -5.56 -63.17
N THR A 23 -2.84 -5.14 -63.88
CA THR A 23 -1.51 -4.87 -63.30
C THR A 23 -1.54 -3.61 -62.44
N ILE A 24 -2.15 -2.53 -62.94
CA ILE A 24 -2.36 -1.28 -62.18
C ILE A 24 -3.22 -1.55 -60.94
N HIS A 25 -4.29 -2.34 -61.04
CA HIS A 25 -5.10 -2.69 -59.87
C HIS A 25 -4.31 -3.48 -58.81
N LYS A 26 -3.43 -4.40 -59.22
CA LYS A 26 -2.57 -5.15 -58.28
C LYS A 26 -1.52 -4.27 -57.62
N GLU A 27 -0.91 -3.34 -58.35
CA GLU A 27 0.05 -2.38 -57.81
C GLU A 27 -0.62 -1.41 -56.83
N LEU A 28 -1.82 -0.91 -57.17
CA LEU A 28 -2.60 -0.04 -56.29
C LEU A 28 -3.03 -0.78 -55.00
N TYR A 29 -3.46 -2.04 -55.11
CA TYR A 29 -3.80 -2.86 -53.94
C TYR A 29 -2.58 -3.15 -53.05
N ARG A 30 -1.41 -3.42 -53.65
CA ARG A 30 -0.15 -3.60 -52.90
C ARG A 30 0.28 -2.31 -52.20
N ALA A 31 0.18 -1.17 -52.87
CA ALA A 31 0.51 0.13 -52.29
C ALA A 31 -0.43 0.49 -51.12
N ILE A 32 -1.73 0.25 -51.26
CA ILE A 32 -2.73 0.48 -50.19
C ILE A 32 -2.52 -0.50 -49.03
N ALA A 33 -2.22 -1.78 -49.30
CA ALA A 33 -1.92 -2.76 -48.26
C ALA A 33 -0.63 -2.42 -47.48
N CYS A 34 0.43 -1.99 -48.17
CA CYS A 34 1.66 -1.52 -47.53
C CYS A 34 1.45 -0.23 -46.73
N PHE A 35 0.66 0.73 -47.24
CA PHE A 35 0.35 1.96 -46.52
C PHE A 35 -0.46 1.69 -45.25
N ASN A 36 -1.46 0.79 -45.32
CA ASN A 36 -2.24 0.38 -44.16
C ASN A 36 -1.38 -0.40 -43.14
N ALA A 37 -0.46 -1.26 -43.58
CA ALA A 37 0.44 -1.98 -42.69
C ALA A 37 1.45 -1.04 -42.00
N LEU A 38 2.01 -0.07 -42.73
CA LEU A 38 2.91 0.94 -42.19
C LEU A 38 2.19 1.90 -41.25
N PHE A 39 0.95 2.29 -41.57
CA PHE A 39 0.10 3.11 -40.71
C PHE A 39 -0.33 2.36 -39.44
N PHE A 40 -0.63 1.07 -39.54
CA PHE A 40 -0.94 0.21 -38.39
C PHE A 40 0.29 -0.01 -37.50
N LEU A 41 1.48 -0.21 -38.09
CA LEU A 41 2.75 -0.28 -37.33
C LEU A 41 3.14 1.06 -36.71
N TYR A 42 2.83 2.17 -37.38
CA TYR A 42 3.03 3.53 -36.85
C TYR A 42 2.05 3.83 -35.71
N LEU A 43 0.78 3.45 -35.83
CA LEU A 43 -0.22 3.50 -34.76
C LEU A 43 0.15 2.57 -33.61
N CYS A 44 0.61 1.35 -33.87
CA CYS A 44 1.16 0.45 -32.85
C CYS A 44 2.38 1.06 -32.18
N ARG A 45 3.28 1.74 -32.91
CA ARG A 45 4.44 2.46 -32.34
C ARG A 45 4.03 3.69 -31.53
N ILE A 46 2.98 4.42 -31.93
CA ILE A 46 2.42 5.53 -31.16
C ILE A 46 1.73 5.00 -29.90
N PHE A 47 0.93 3.94 -30.00
CA PHE A 47 0.29 3.30 -28.85
C PHE A 47 1.30 2.68 -27.89
N THR A 48 2.37 2.05 -28.38
CA THR A 48 3.43 1.47 -27.52
C THR A 48 4.43 2.52 -27.00
N ARG A 49 4.64 3.66 -27.67
CA ARG A 49 5.48 4.75 -27.14
C ARG A 49 4.75 5.72 -26.21
N ARG A 50 3.42 5.76 -26.19
CA ARG A 50 2.64 6.64 -25.28
C ARG A 50 2.01 5.93 -24.07
N ILE A 51 2.15 4.62 -23.98
CA ILE A 51 1.67 3.82 -22.84
C ILE A 51 2.90 3.16 -22.19
N VAL A 52 3.84 3.98 -21.71
CA VAL A 52 4.43 3.66 -20.42
C VAL A 52 3.37 4.14 -19.43
N ILE A 53 2.39 3.29 -19.13
CA ILE A 53 1.64 3.47 -17.88
C ILE A 53 2.71 3.23 -16.82
N MET A 54 3.35 4.29 -16.34
CA MET A 54 3.94 4.24 -15.00
C MET A 54 2.77 3.86 -14.11
N THR A 55 2.75 2.61 -13.67
CA THR A 55 1.74 2.13 -12.75
C THR A 55 1.98 2.88 -11.46
N LYS A 56 1.25 3.99 -11.24
CA LYS A 56 1.29 4.71 -9.98
C LYS A 56 0.49 3.92 -8.95
N ALA A 57 0.97 3.90 -7.71
CA ALA A 57 0.15 3.38 -6.61
C ALA A 57 -1.02 4.35 -6.35
N ASN A 58 -2.25 3.96 -6.64
CA ASN A 58 -3.40 4.86 -6.52
C ASN A 58 -4.03 4.82 -5.13
N LYS A 59 -3.90 3.70 -4.42
CA LYS A 59 -4.54 3.47 -3.12
C LYS A 59 -3.51 3.26 -2.02
N VAL A 60 -3.54 4.11 -0.99
CA VAL A 60 -2.63 4.03 0.16
C VAL A 60 -3.39 3.81 1.45
N LEU A 61 -3.09 2.70 2.14
CA LEU A 61 -3.55 2.43 3.50
C LEU A 61 -2.53 3.00 4.49
N PHE A 62 -2.94 3.90 5.36
CA PHE A 62 -2.15 4.33 6.50
C PHE A 62 -2.60 3.57 7.75
N ILE A 63 -1.66 2.90 8.40
CA ILE A 63 -1.83 2.28 9.70
C ILE A 63 -0.94 3.07 10.65
N THR A 64 -1.51 3.87 11.53
CA THR A 64 -0.72 4.75 12.41
C THR A 64 -1.04 4.48 13.87
N GLN A 65 -0.06 4.67 14.74
CA GLN A 65 -0.29 4.64 16.19
C GLN A 65 -0.97 5.93 16.68
N GLU A 66 -0.68 7.07 16.06
CA GLU A 66 -1.06 8.40 16.55
C GLU A 66 -1.53 9.32 15.43
N ILE A 67 -2.53 10.17 15.72
CA ILE A 67 -3.08 11.18 14.80
C ILE A 67 -3.60 12.40 15.59
N THR A 68 -3.09 13.60 15.28
CA THR A 68 -3.65 14.88 15.75
C THR A 68 -4.98 15.17 15.03
N PRO A 69 -6.04 15.70 15.67
CA PRO A 69 -6.14 16.17 17.05
C PRO A 69 -6.76 15.13 18.01
N TYR A 70 -6.74 13.83 17.66
CA TYR A 70 -7.35 12.81 18.50
C TYR A 70 -6.50 12.50 19.74
N VAL A 71 -5.18 12.48 19.56
CA VAL A 71 -4.19 12.44 20.65
C VAL A 71 -3.35 13.73 20.69
N SER A 72 -2.54 13.87 21.75
CA SER A 72 -1.61 14.99 21.91
C SER A 72 -0.61 15.08 20.76
N GLU A 73 -0.08 16.28 20.53
CA GLU A 73 0.90 16.51 19.47
C GLU A 73 2.22 15.79 19.78
N SER A 74 2.69 15.05 18.78
CA SER A 74 4.00 14.39 18.69
C SER A 74 4.44 14.43 17.24
N GLU A 75 5.69 14.10 16.93
CA GLU A 75 6.14 13.97 15.53
C GLU A 75 5.24 12.98 14.76
N MET A 76 4.97 11.82 15.36
CA MET A 76 4.13 10.78 14.77
C MET A 76 2.67 11.23 14.60
N ALA A 77 2.08 11.88 15.61
CA ALA A 77 0.69 12.36 15.53
C ALA A 77 0.51 13.43 14.45
N ASN A 78 1.48 14.32 14.30
CA ASN A 78 1.49 15.35 13.27
C ASN A 78 1.66 14.75 11.88
N ILE A 79 2.53 13.75 11.73
CA ILE A 79 2.71 13.04 10.45
C ILE A 79 1.45 12.23 10.10
N GLY A 80 0.87 11.50 11.06
CA GLY A 80 -0.38 10.76 10.89
C GLY A 80 -1.56 11.64 10.48
N ARG A 81 -1.49 12.94 10.80
CA ARG A 81 -2.46 13.95 10.35
C ARG A 81 -2.13 14.52 8.97
N ASN A 82 -0.89 14.94 8.74
CA ASN A 82 -0.51 15.77 7.59
C ASN A 82 -0.14 14.95 6.36
N LEU A 83 0.56 13.82 6.52
CA LEU A 83 0.99 13.00 5.39
C LEU A 83 -0.21 12.41 4.63
N PRO A 84 -1.20 11.74 5.27
CA PRO A 84 -2.35 11.23 4.53
C PRO A 84 -3.13 12.34 3.81
N GLN A 85 -3.30 13.52 4.45
CA GLN A 85 -3.94 14.67 3.79
C GLN A 85 -3.16 15.07 2.52
N ALA A 86 -1.85 15.26 2.61
CA ALA A 86 -1.04 15.67 1.47
C ALA A 86 -1.06 14.63 0.34
N ILE A 87 -1.09 13.34 0.68
CA ILE A 87 -1.19 12.24 -0.28
C ILE A 87 -2.58 12.20 -0.96
N GLN A 88 -3.64 12.47 -0.20
CA GLN A 88 -4.99 12.64 -0.75
C GLN A 88 -5.07 13.84 -1.70
N GLU A 89 -4.46 14.97 -1.35
CA GLU A 89 -4.39 16.19 -2.17
C GLU A 89 -3.60 15.98 -3.47
N LYS A 90 -2.63 15.06 -3.47
CA LYS A 90 -1.90 14.61 -4.66
C LYS A 90 -2.71 13.63 -5.53
N GLY A 91 -3.96 13.36 -5.17
CA GLY A 91 -4.92 12.60 -5.97
C GLY A 91 -4.95 11.09 -5.70
N ARG A 92 -4.30 10.61 -4.63
CA ARG A 92 -4.41 9.19 -4.23
C ARG A 92 -5.64 8.97 -3.35
N GLU A 93 -6.24 7.80 -3.48
CA GLU A 93 -7.26 7.34 -2.55
C GLU A 93 -6.58 6.87 -1.26
N ILE A 94 -7.08 7.32 -0.11
CA ILE A 94 -6.50 6.96 1.19
C ILE A 94 -7.52 6.30 2.11
N ARG A 95 -7.02 5.46 3.02
CA ARG A 95 -7.71 5.09 4.25
C ARG A 95 -6.73 5.14 5.40
N THR A 96 -7.15 5.68 6.53
CA THR A 96 -6.28 5.85 7.68
C THR A 96 -6.88 5.17 8.90
N PHE A 97 -6.08 4.38 9.59
CA PHE A 97 -6.43 3.67 10.80
C PHE A 97 -5.57 4.17 11.97
N MET A 98 -6.19 4.23 13.15
CA MET A 98 -5.50 4.38 14.43
C MET A 98 -6.18 3.54 15.52
N PRO A 99 -5.49 3.22 16.64
CA PRO A 99 -6.17 2.68 17.81
C PRO A 99 -7.14 3.72 18.39
N LYS A 100 -8.27 3.25 18.92
CA LYS A 100 -9.13 4.07 19.78
C LYS A 100 -8.49 4.11 21.16
N TRP A 101 -7.47 4.95 21.37
CA TRP A 101 -6.90 5.14 22.70
C TRP A 101 -7.95 5.62 23.70
N GLY A 102 -7.87 5.18 24.96
CA GLY A 102 -8.88 5.49 25.98
C GLY A 102 -8.96 6.97 26.34
N ASN A 103 -7.90 7.74 26.07
CA ASN A 103 -7.87 9.20 26.21
C ASN A 103 -8.58 9.95 25.06
N ILE A 104 -9.04 9.26 24.01
CA ILE A 104 -9.81 9.86 22.91
C ILE A 104 -11.26 10.04 23.32
N ASN A 105 -11.72 11.29 23.39
CA ASN A 105 -13.09 11.60 23.76
C ASN A 105 -14.06 11.37 22.58
N GLU A 106 -14.86 10.31 22.66
CA GLU A 106 -15.80 9.91 21.60
C GLU A 106 -16.83 11.00 21.27
N ARG A 107 -17.42 11.62 22.29
CA ARG A 107 -18.47 12.64 22.12
C ARG A 107 -17.93 13.91 21.48
N ARG A 108 -16.77 14.40 21.93
CA ARG A 108 -16.11 15.60 21.41
C ARG A 108 -15.74 15.42 19.94
N ASN A 109 -15.22 14.24 19.62
CA ASN A 109 -14.69 13.90 18.31
C ASN A 109 -15.72 13.28 17.36
N GLN A 110 -16.97 13.11 17.81
CA GLN A 110 -18.08 12.55 17.04
C GLN A 110 -17.73 11.19 16.43
N LEU A 111 -17.17 10.29 17.25
CA LEU A 111 -16.89 8.92 16.82
C LEU A 111 -18.21 8.16 16.71
N HIS A 112 -18.42 7.51 15.56
CA HIS A 112 -19.59 6.68 15.31
C HIS A 112 -19.16 5.25 15.06
N GLU A 113 -19.82 4.29 15.69
CA GLU A 113 -19.60 2.88 15.38
C GLU A 113 -20.11 2.54 13.96
N VAL A 114 -19.34 1.75 13.24
CA VAL A 114 -19.67 1.31 11.89
C VAL A 114 -20.44 -0.01 11.97
N ILE A 115 -21.77 0.07 12.11
CA ILE A 115 -22.67 -1.09 12.34
C ILE A 115 -22.45 -2.22 11.33
N ARG A 116 -22.15 -1.92 10.05
CA ARG A 116 -21.91 -2.95 9.03
C ARG A 116 -20.60 -3.74 9.21
N LEU A 117 -19.74 -3.31 10.13
CA LEU A 117 -18.50 -3.96 10.54
C LEU A 117 -18.61 -4.56 11.96
N SER A 118 -19.78 -4.49 12.61
CA SER A 118 -19.96 -5.07 13.94
C SER A 118 -20.04 -6.59 13.91
N GLY A 119 -19.89 -7.22 15.09
CA GLY A 119 -19.96 -8.67 15.27
C GLY A 119 -18.73 -9.43 14.77
N MET A 120 -17.61 -8.73 14.57
CA MET A 120 -16.32 -9.35 14.31
C MET A 120 -15.55 -9.53 15.61
N ASN A 121 -14.77 -10.59 15.66
CA ASN A 121 -14.15 -11.13 16.86
C ASN A 121 -12.72 -11.58 16.50
N LEU A 122 -11.75 -11.26 17.35
CA LEU A 122 -10.36 -11.64 17.20
C LEU A 122 -9.95 -12.56 18.35
N ILE A 123 -9.44 -13.74 17.98
CA ILE A 123 -8.91 -14.68 18.96
C ILE A 123 -7.45 -14.31 19.25
N ILE A 124 -7.14 -13.90 20.48
CA ILE A 124 -5.78 -13.64 20.99
C ILE A 124 -5.60 -14.48 22.26
N ASP A 125 -4.51 -15.24 22.35
CA ASP A 125 -4.21 -16.12 23.49
C ASP A 125 -5.41 -17.01 23.90
N ASP A 126 -6.02 -17.65 22.89
CA ASP A 126 -7.21 -18.52 23.00
C ASP A 126 -8.46 -17.83 23.60
N THR A 127 -8.44 -16.50 23.71
CA THR A 127 -9.56 -15.68 24.20
C THR A 127 -10.16 -14.89 23.05
N ASP A 128 -11.49 -14.80 23.02
CA ASP A 128 -12.21 -14.07 21.98
C ASP A 128 -12.44 -12.60 22.40
N HIS A 129 -11.90 -11.67 21.63
CA HIS A 129 -11.99 -10.24 21.87
C HIS A 129 -12.85 -9.56 20.80
N PRO A 130 -13.93 -8.85 21.17
CA PRO A 130 -14.75 -8.09 20.22
C PRO A 130 -13.94 -7.03 19.49
N LEU A 131 -14.06 -7.01 18.16
CA LEU A 131 -13.47 -5.99 17.30
C LEU A 131 -14.51 -4.92 17.00
N ILE A 132 -14.36 -3.74 17.63
CA ILE A 132 -15.24 -2.60 17.46
C ILE A 132 -14.57 -1.62 16.49
N ILE A 133 -15.30 -1.18 15.46
CA ILE A 133 -14.79 -0.21 14.48
C ILE A 133 -15.59 1.06 14.63
N LYS A 134 -14.90 2.15 14.93
CA LYS A 134 -15.47 3.50 14.94
C LYS A 134 -14.89 4.32 13.79
N VAL A 135 -15.60 5.38 13.41
CA VAL A 135 -15.15 6.33 12.39
C VAL A 135 -15.39 7.75 12.86
N ALA A 136 -14.45 8.64 12.56
CA ALA A 136 -14.63 10.08 12.69
C ALA A 136 -14.00 10.79 11.49
N SER A 137 -14.43 12.03 11.26
CA SER A 137 -13.89 12.86 10.17
C SER A 137 -13.13 14.05 10.73
N ILE A 138 -11.95 14.31 10.17
CA ILE A 138 -11.24 15.56 10.40
C ILE A 138 -11.70 16.54 9.32
N GLN A 139 -12.66 17.40 9.67
CA GLN A 139 -13.33 18.28 8.70
C GLN A 139 -12.36 19.20 7.95
N SER A 140 -11.35 19.74 8.63
CA SER A 140 -10.33 20.62 8.01
C SER A 140 -9.49 19.89 6.95
N ALA A 141 -9.31 18.57 7.07
CA ALA A 141 -8.58 17.75 6.11
C ALA A 141 -9.46 17.10 5.05
N ARG A 142 -10.79 17.08 5.25
CA ARG A 142 -11.71 16.21 4.51
C ARG A 142 -11.26 14.74 4.50
N MET A 143 -10.73 14.29 5.63
CA MET A 143 -10.19 12.93 5.82
C MET A 143 -11.04 12.16 6.83
N GLN A 144 -11.27 10.88 6.56
CA GLN A 144 -11.90 9.94 7.49
C GLN A 144 -10.83 9.09 8.17
N VAL A 145 -10.99 8.88 9.47
CA VAL A 145 -10.13 8.02 10.28
C VAL A 145 -10.96 6.89 10.86
N TYR A 146 -10.50 5.66 10.65
CA TYR A 146 -11.05 4.46 11.25
C TYR A 146 -10.32 4.16 12.55
N PHE A 147 -11.09 3.83 13.58
CA PHE A 147 -10.57 3.52 14.90
C PHE A 147 -10.80 2.05 15.19
N ILE A 148 -9.74 1.35 15.58
CA ILE A 148 -9.82 -0.01 16.11
C ILE A 148 -10.00 0.09 17.62
N ASP A 149 -11.12 -0.39 18.12
CA ASP A 149 -11.52 -0.29 19.53
C ASP A 149 -11.78 -1.68 20.09
N ASN A 150 -11.52 -1.81 21.39
CA ASN A 150 -11.78 -2.98 22.22
C ASN A 150 -11.69 -2.55 23.69
N ASP A 151 -12.67 -3.00 24.46
CA ASP A 151 -12.85 -2.57 25.83
C ASP A 151 -11.70 -3.05 26.75
N ASP A 152 -11.13 -4.23 26.49
CA ASP A 152 -10.04 -4.79 27.30
C ASP A 152 -8.70 -4.08 27.05
N TYR A 153 -8.43 -3.72 25.80
CA TYR A 153 -7.12 -3.24 25.35
C TYR A 153 -6.96 -1.72 25.37
N PHE A 154 -8.01 -0.95 25.12
CA PHE A 154 -7.85 0.50 24.93
C PHE A 154 -8.72 1.36 25.83
N GLN A 155 -9.86 0.87 26.31
CA GLN A 155 -10.76 1.66 27.14
C GLN A 155 -10.12 2.02 28.49
N ASN A 156 -10.39 3.25 28.98
CA ASN A 156 -9.93 3.75 30.28
C ASN A 156 -8.40 3.73 30.49
N ARG A 157 -7.62 3.72 29.41
CA ARG A 157 -6.16 3.77 29.43
C ARG A 157 -5.64 4.93 28.58
N MET A 158 -4.41 5.32 28.85
CA MET A 158 -3.66 6.24 27.98
C MET A 158 -3.17 5.49 26.72
N GLN A 159 -2.13 6.00 26.06
CA GLN A 159 -1.53 5.37 24.88
C GLN A 159 -0.68 4.16 25.31
N THR A 160 0.63 4.22 25.11
CA THR A 160 1.57 3.10 25.39
C THR A 160 2.03 3.04 26.84
N ALA A 161 1.89 4.13 27.59
CA ALA A 161 2.24 4.25 29.00
C ALA A 161 1.11 4.92 29.80
N ASP A 162 1.08 4.70 31.11
CA ASP A 162 0.14 5.33 32.04
C ASP A 162 0.46 6.81 32.31
N GLU A 163 -0.29 7.43 33.21
CA GLU A 163 -0.14 8.83 33.61
C GLU A 163 1.22 9.14 34.27
N ASN A 164 1.90 8.12 34.78
CA ASN A 164 3.24 8.20 35.38
C ASN A 164 4.36 7.88 34.39
N GLY A 165 4.03 7.56 33.14
CA GLY A 165 4.98 7.15 32.10
C GLY A 165 5.46 5.70 32.23
N VAL A 166 4.73 4.85 32.96
CA VAL A 166 4.99 3.41 33.06
C VAL A 166 4.31 2.70 31.90
N GLU A 167 5.08 1.98 31.09
CA GLU A 167 4.55 1.21 29.95
C GLU A 167 3.67 0.04 30.43
N TYR A 168 2.58 -0.23 29.70
CA TYR A 168 1.71 -1.36 30.03
C TYR A 168 2.34 -2.69 29.60
N ASP A 169 2.28 -3.70 30.47
CA ASP A 169 2.83 -5.04 30.21
C ASP A 169 2.15 -5.76 29.02
N ASP A 170 0.89 -5.43 28.73
CA ASP A 170 0.07 -6.02 27.66
C ASP A 170 0.18 -5.28 26.31
N ASN A 171 1.14 -4.36 26.19
CA ASN A 171 1.39 -3.60 24.96
C ASN A 171 1.64 -4.47 23.73
N ASP A 172 2.25 -5.64 23.92
CA ASP A 172 2.44 -6.64 22.87
C ASP A 172 1.10 -7.14 22.28
N SER A 173 0.14 -7.42 23.15
CA SER A 173 -1.17 -7.96 22.85
C SER A 173 -2.05 -6.88 22.22
N ARG A 174 -1.89 -5.62 22.68
CA ARG A 174 -2.51 -4.43 22.09
C ARG A 174 -2.01 -4.20 20.65
N ALA A 175 -0.71 -4.34 20.40
CA ALA A 175 -0.14 -4.24 19.06
C ALA A 175 -0.65 -5.35 18.13
N ILE A 176 -0.71 -6.59 18.63
CA ILE A 176 -1.26 -7.74 17.89
C ILE A 176 -2.75 -7.50 17.54
N PHE A 177 -3.55 -7.09 18.53
CA PHE A 177 -4.97 -6.80 18.34
C PHE A 177 -5.16 -5.68 17.32
N TYR A 178 -4.38 -4.61 17.44
CA TYR A 178 -4.48 -3.47 16.52
C TYR A 178 -4.15 -3.88 15.08
N ALA A 179 -2.98 -4.50 14.86
CA ALA A 179 -2.56 -4.91 13.53
C ALA A 179 -3.59 -5.86 12.89
N ARG A 180 -4.05 -6.88 13.61
CA ARG A 180 -5.06 -7.83 13.11
C ARG A 180 -6.42 -7.17 12.89
N GLY A 181 -6.82 -6.27 13.78
CA GLY A 181 -8.08 -5.53 13.67
C GLY A 181 -8.15 -4.67 12.42
N VAL A 182 -7.04 -4.02 12.05
CA VAL A 182 -6.96 -3.29 10.78
C VAL A 182 -7.08 -4.23 9.58
N LEU A 183 -6.34 -5.35 9.58
CA LEU A 183 -6.34 -6.27 8.45
C LEU A 183 -7.71 -6.94 8.24
N GLU A 184 -8.37 -7.43 9.31
CA GLU A 184 -9.72 -7.98 9.22
C GLU A 184 -10.73 -6.92 8.76
N THR A 185 -10.58 -5.68 9.23
CA THR A 185 -11.45 -4.58 8.79
C THR A 185 -11.29 -4.29 7.31
N VAL A 186 -10.06 -4.18 6.80
CA VAL A 186 -9.80 -3.92 5.37
C VAL A 186 -10.27 -5.08 4.49
N LYS A 187 -10.08 -6.33 4.93
CA LYS A 187 -10.63 -7.53 4.29
C LYS A 187 -12.16 -7.49 4.22
N LYS A 188 -12.84 -7.17 5.33
CA LYS A 188 -14.30 -7.04 5.39
C LYS A 188 -14.81 -5.93 4.46
N LEU A 189 -14.04 -4.85 4.33
CA LEU A 189 -14.31 -3.74 3.42
C LEU A 189 -14.07 -4.07 1.94
N ARG A 190 -13.41 -5.21 1.64
CA ARG A 190 -12.98 -5.62 0.30
C ARG A 190 -12.23 -4.51 -0.43
N TRP A 191 -11.43 -3.76 0.31
CA TRP A 191 -10.61 -2.69 -0.25
C TRP A 191 -9.19 -3.20 -0.43
N THR A 192 -8.59 -2.87 -1.57
CA THR A 192 -7.30 -3.39 -2.04
C THR A 192 -6.32 -2.22 -2.13
N PRO A 193 -5.53 -1.93 -1.09
CA PRO A 193 -4.45 -0.95 -1.19
C PRO A 193 -3.36 -1.43 -2.15
N ASP A 194 -2.75 -0.48 -2.86
CA ASP A 194 -1.52 -0.71 -3.61
C ASP A 194 -0.32 -0.61 -2.65
N VAL A 195 -0.37 0.35 -1.71
CA VAL A 195 0.66 0.56 -0.67
C VAL A 195 0.01 0.60 0.71
N ILE A 196 0.64 -0.05 1.68
CA ILE A 196 0.29 -0.02 3.10
C ILE A 196 1.47 0.60 3.84
N HIS A 197 1.25 1.74 4.47
CA HIS A 197 2.26 2.50 5.18
C HIS A 197 2.03 2.44 6.68
N CYS A 198 2.96 1.82 7.39
CA CYS A 198 2.90 1.53 8.82
C CYS A 198 3.74 2.54 9.60
N HIS A 199 3.10 3.25 10.53
CA HIS A 199 3.70 4.29 11.36
C HIS A 199 3.63 3.96 12.86
N GLY A 200 4.79 3.89 13.50
CA GLY A 200 4.95 3.60 14.91
C GLY A 200 5.10 2.11 15.20
N TRP A 201 5.75 1.78 16.31
CA TRP A 201 6.13 0.41 16.64
C TRP A 201 4.92 -0.50 16.90
N MET A 202 3.79 0.05 17.34
CA MET A 202 2.51 -0.70 17.46
C MET A 202 2.04 -1.29 16.12
N THR A 203 2.57 -0.81 15.00
CA THR A 203 2.25 -1.27 13.64
C THR A 203 3.30 -2.21 13.05
N ALA A 204 4.41 -2.45 13.75
CA ALA A 204 5.55 -3.24 13.28
C ALA A 204 5.21 -4.71 12.97
N LEU A 205 4.09 -5.22 13.50
CA LEU A 205 3.60 -6.57 13.22
C LEU A 205 2.75 -6.66 11.95
N ALA A 206 2.22 -5.54 11.44
CA ALA A 206 1.40 -5.55 10.23
C ALA A 206 2.15 -6.11 9.01
N PRO A 207 3.43 -5.75 8.73
CA PRO A 207 4.21 -6.34 7.64
C PRO A 207 4.28 -7.88 7.69
N LEU A 208 4.60 -8.46 8.86
CA LEU A 208 4.64 -9.91 9.06
C LEU A 208 3.30 -10.55 8.72
N TYR A 209 2.21 -10.02 9.29
CA TYR A 209 0.87 -10.56 9.05
C TYR A 209 0.48 -10.47 7.58
N ILE A 210 0.73 -9.34 6.92
CA ILE A 210 0.42 -9.13 5.50
C ILE A 210 1.17 -10.16 4.63
N LYS A 211 2.48 -10.32 4.84
CA LYS A 211 3.32 -11.18 3.99
C LYS A 211 3.21 -12.68 4.29
N LYS A 212 2.67 -13.07 5.45
CA LYS A 212 2.56 -14.49 5.85
C LYS A 212 1.14 -14.96 6.01
N ALA A 213 0.39 -14.36 6.93
CA ALA A 213 -0.96 -14.81 7.27
C ALA A 213 -2.00 -14.39 6.22
N TYR A 214 -1.86 -13.18 5.67
CA TYR A 214 -2.81 -12.58 4.72
C TYR A 214 -2.30 -12.56 3.27
N LYS A 215 -1.21 -13.29 2.98
CA LYS A 215 -0.53 -13.22 1.67
C LYS A 215 -1.41 -13.65 0.49
N ASP A 216 -2.37 -14.55 0.73
CA ASP A 216 -3.28 -15.07 -0.30
C ASP A 216 -4.64 -14.37 -0.27
N GLU A 217 -4.84 -13.41 0.64
CA GLU A 217 -6.08 -12.65 0.75
C GLU A 217 -6.17 -11.61 -0.37
N PRO A 218 -7.27 -11.56 -1.14
CA PRO A 218 -7.37 -10.64 -2.29
C PRO A 218 -7.14 -9.17 -1.94
N SER A 219 -7.44 -8.75 -0.71
CA SER A 219 -7.19 -7.39 -0.23
C SER A 219 -5.71 -7.04 -0.12
N PHE A 220 -4.82 -8.02 0.07
CA PHE A 220 -3.43 -7.77 0.46
C PHE A 220 -2.40 -8.45 -0.43
N ARG A 221 -2.80 -9.46 -1.22
CA ARG A 221 -1.91 -10.28 -2.04
C ARG A 221 -0.93 -9.46 -2.88
N ASP A 222 -1.41 -8.39 -3.50
CA ASP A 222 -0.64 -7.57 -4.41
C ASP A 222 -0.11 -6.28 -3.74
N ALA A 223 -0.46 -6.04 -2.48
CA ALA A 223 -0.10 -4.81 -1.77
C ALA A 223 1.39 -4.78 -1.38
N LYS A 224 1.97 -3.58 -1.49
CA LYS A 224 3.30 -3.27 -0.96
C LYS A 224 3.22 -2.72 0.44
N VAL A 225 4.21 -3.05 1.26
CA VAL A 225 4.28 -2.63 2.66
C VAL A 225 5.49 -1.74 2.86
N ILE A 226 5.27 -0.59 3.48
CA ILE A 226 6.30 0.35 3.88
C ILE A 226 6.22 0.50 5.40
N PHE A 227 7.37 0.43 6.06
CA PHE A 227 7.48 0.65 7.50
C PHE A 227 8.34 1.88 7.80
N SER A 228 7.81 2.78 8.63
CA SER A 228 8.52 3.96 9.10
C SER A 228 9.13 3.73 10.47
N VAL A 229 10.43 4.01 10.60
CA VAL A 229 11.19 3.96 11.85
C VAL A 229 11.21 5.35 12.48
N TYR A 230 10.92 5.41 13.79
CA TYR A 230 10.87 6.64 14.57
C TYR A 230 11.93 6.62 15.69
N GLU A 231 12.18 7.78 16.30
CA GLU A 231 12.99 7.91 17.53
C GLU A 231 12.26 7.38 18.78
N ASP A 232 10.93 7.37 18.75
CA ASP A 232 10.10 6.95 19.89
C ASP A 232 10.17 5.43 20.09
N ASP A 233 11.11 5.05 20.94
CA ASP A 233 11.40 3.68 21.34
C ASP A 233 10.63 3.34 22.64
N PHE A 234 10.01 2.16 22.68
CA PHE A 234 9.58 1.61 23.97
C PHE A 234 10.81 1.19 24.79
N LYS A 235 10.74 1.36 26.11
CA LYS A 235 11.89 1.22 27.02
C LYS A 235 12.04 -0.18 27.58
N ASN A 236 10.92 -0.86 27.85
CA ASN A 236 10.91 -2.21 28.41
C ASN A 236 10.81 -3.27 27.31
N THR A 237 11.37 -4.44 27.53
CA THR A 237 11.21 -5.53 26.56
C THR A 237 9.79 -6.08 26.58
N LEU A 238 9.31 -6.56 25.43
CA LEU A 238 8.04 -7.28 25.32
C LEU A 238 8.08 -8.62 26.06
N SER A 239 6.92 -9.25 26.21
CA SER A 239 6.77 -10.52 26.95
C SER A 239 7.69 -11.64 26.44
N ASN A 240 8.06 -12.56 27.32
CA ASN A 240 8.92 -13.70 26.97
C ASN A 240 8.23 -14.70 26.03
N ASP A 241 6.91 -14.71 25.97
CA ASP A 241 6.10 -15.55 25.09
C ASP A 241 5.67 -14.83 23.81
N PHE A 242 6.20 -13.62 23.56
CA PHE A 242 5.79 -12.76 22.45
C PHE A 242 5.81 -13.47 21.10
N ALA A 243 6.87 -14.21 20.76
CA ALA A 243 6.95 -14.92 19.47
C ALA A 243 5.83 -15.98 19.31
N THR A 244 5.37 -16.57 20.42
CA THR A 244 4.24 -17.51 20.42
C THR A 244 2.93 -16.78 20.14
N LYS A 245 2.73 -15.59 20.71
CA LYS A 245 1.53 -14.75 20.47
C LYS A 245 1.40 -14.28 19.01
N LEU A 246 2.51 -14.18 18.28
CA LEU A 246 2.52 -13.82 16.85
C LEU A 246 2.02 -14.92 15.92
N MET A 247 1.87 -16.15 16.42
CA MET A 247 1.59 -17.30 15.58
C MET A 247 0.15 -17.26 15.05
N LEU A 248 0.02 -17.13 13.74
CA LEU A 248 -1.23 -17.34 12.99
C LEU A 248 -1.01 -18.36 11.87
N LYS A 249 -2.11 -18.88 11.31
CA LYS A 249 -2.05 -19.73 10.13
C LYS A 249 -1.25 -19.01 9.02
N GLY A 250 -0.16 -19.63 8.58
CA GLY A 250 0.75 -19.08 7.56
C GLY A 250 2.08 -18.54 8.11
N ILE A 251 2.16 -18.26 9.41
CA ILE A 251 3.40 -17.89 10.12
C ILE A 251 4.02 -19.16 10.70
N ASN A 252 5.30 -19.38 10.43
CA ASN A 252 6.06 -20.52 10.91
C ASN A 252 7.13 -20.06 11.91
N LYS A 253 7.65 -20.98 12.73
CA LYS A 253 8.71 -20.66 13.70
C LYS A 253 9.95 -20.00 13.07
N LYS A 254 10.31 -20.38 11.84
CA LYS A 254 11.41 -19.75 11.09
C LYS A 254 11.18 -18.28 10.76
N ASP A 255 9.91 -17.87 10.64
CA ASP A 255 9.52 -16.51 10.25
C ASP A 255 9.70 -15.52 11.42
N VAL A 256 9.77 -16.02 12.65
CA VAL A 256 10.01 -15.25 13.89
C VAL A 256 11.31 -15.66 14.59
N ALA A 257 12.15 -16.49 13.96
CA ALA A 257 13.35 -17.06 14.60
C ALA A 257 14.45 -16.02 14.88
N THR A 258 14.43 -14.88 14.18
CA THR A 258 15.35 -13.76 14.39
C THR A 258 14.94 -12.88 15.57
N LEU A 259 13.74 -13.07 16.11
CA LEU A 259 13.23 -12.31 17.24
C LEU A 259 13.90 -12.80 18.53
N LYS A 260 14.66 -11.92 19.17
CA LYS A 260 15.24 -12.16 20.48
C LYS A 260 14.12 -12.20 21.53
N GLU A 261 14.23 -13.08 22.52
CA GLU A 261 13.31 -13.12 23.67
C GLU A 261 14.06 -12.75 24.98
N PRO A 262 13.56 -11.78 25.76
CA PRO A 262 12.44 -10.90 25.44
C PRO A 262 12.79 -9.90 24.33
N ALA A 263 11.80 -9.52 23.52
CA ALA A 263 12.02 -8.68 22.34
C ALA A 263 12.13 -7.21 22.72
N ASP A 264 13.19 -6.54 22.29
CA ASP A 264 13.36 -5.09 22.40
C ASP A 264 12.87 -4.37 21.14
N TYR A 265 12.85 -3.04 21.19
CA TYR A 265 12.39 -2.18 20.10
C TYR A 265 13.15 -2.46 18.79
N ALA A 266 14.47 -2.58 18.87
CA ALA A 266 15.30 -2.85 17.70
C ALA A 266 14.98 -4.22 17.08
N ALA A 267 14.77 -5.26 17.89
CA ALA A 267 14.37 -6.58 17.41
C ALA A 267 13.00 -6.54 16.70
N LEU A 268 12.02 -5.83 17.27
CA LEU A 268 10.70 -5.67 16.65
C LEU A 268 10.77 -4.92 15.32
N CYS A 269 11.52 -3.82 15.26
CA CYS A 269 11.68 -3.04 14.04
C CYS A 269 12.44 -3.82 12.95
N LYS A 270 13.47 -4.60 13.29
CA LYS A 270 14.17 -5.46 12.33
C LYS A 270 13.24 -6.54 11.74
N LEU A 271 12.36 -7.11 12.57
CA LEU A 271 11.30 -8.02 12.09
C LEU A 271 10.36 -7.30 11.10
N ALA A 272 9.96 -6.06 11.37
CA ALA A 272 9.14 -5.28 10.44
C ALA A 272 9.86 -5.01 9.11
N VAL A 273 11.17 -4.72 9.16
CA VAL A 273 12.03 -4.52 7.98
C VAL A 273 12.06 -5.78 7.11
N ASP A 274 12.23 -6.96 7.70
CA ASP A 274 12.29 -8.24 6.96
C ASP A 274 11.06 -8.45 6.05
N TYR A 275 9.89 -8.05 6.55
CA TYR A 275 8.59 -8.22 5.87
C TYR A 275 8.07 -6.98 5.16
N SER A 276 8.84 -5.89 5.12
CA SER A 276 8.51 -4.69 4.35
C SER A 276 9.12 -4.72 2.95
N ASP A 277 8.54 -4.01 2.00
CA ASP A 277 9.09 -3.79 0.66
C ASP A 277 9.89 -2.47 0.59
N GLY A 278 9.57 -1.53 1.47
CA GLY A 278 10.33 -0.30 1.67
C GLY A 278 10.40 0.11 3.14
N VAL A 279 11.43 0.87 3.49
CA VAL A 279 11.65 1.40 4.84
C VAL A 279 11.89 2.90 4.76
N ILE A 280 11.31 3.68 5.66
CA ILE A 280 11.50 5.13 5.74
C ILE A 280 12.11 5.47 7.11
N GLN A 281 13.20 6.23 7.11
CA GLN A 281 13.68 6.90 8.31
C GLN A 281 12.82 8.14 8.53
N ASN A 282 12.01 8.11 9.59
CA ASN A 282 10.97 9.09 9.78
C ASN A 282 11.36 10.25 10.70
N SER A 283 12.22 9.98 11.68
CA SER A 283 12.81 10.97 12.58
C SER A 283 14.24 11.30 12.17
N GLU A 284 14.71 12.50 12.49
CA GLU A 284 16.08 12.94 12.17
C GLU A 284 17.13 12.08 12.89
N HIS A 285 16.84 11.74 14.14
CA HIS A 285 17.66 10.87 14.97
C HIS A 285 16.88 9.60 15.26
N ILE A 286 17.45 8.44 14.94
CA ILE A 286 16.87 7.14 15.26
C ILE A 286 17.99 6.17 15.66
N ASN A 287 17.62 4.97 16.08
CA ASN A 287 18.58 3.90 16.28
C ASN A 287 19.20 3.43 14.94
N GLU A 288 20.42 3.88 14.64
CA GLU A 288 21.13 3.55 13.39
C GLU A 288 21.29 2.06 13.13
N ASP A 289 21.32 1.20 14.17
CA ASP A 289 21.38 -0.26 13.98
C ASP A 289 20.17 -0.79 13.19
N ILE A 290 19.02 -0.10 13.26
CA ILE A 290 17.81 -0.44 12.53
C ILE A 290 17.92 0.02 11.06
N MET A 291 18.36 1.26 10.82
CA MET A 291 18.53 1.77 9.45
C MET A 291 19.66 1.05 8.72
N ASP A 292 20.78 0.74 9.37
CA ASP A 292 21.86 -0.02 8.78
C ASP A 292 21.43 -1.44 8.42
N TYR A 293 20.62 -2.07 9.27
CA TYR A 293 19.99 -3.34 8.95
C TYR A 293 19.08 -3.24 7.71
N ALA A 294 18.24 -2.20 7.63
CA ALA A 294 17.40 -1.94 6.47
C ALA A 294 18.21 -1.74 5.18
N ARG A 295 19.28 -0.94 5.22
CA ARG A 295 20.18 -0.73 4.08
C ARG A 295 20.87 -2.03 3.64
N GLN A 296 21.26 -2.89 4.58
CA GLN A 296 21.92 -4.17 4.29
C GLN A 296 20.96 -5.25 3.79
N SER A 297 19.67 -5.15 4.12
CA SER A 297 18.63 -6.11 3.70
C SER A 297 18.30 -6.08 2.20
N GLY A 298 18.81 -5.09 1.45
CA GLY A 298 18.53 -4.91 0.02
C GLY A 298 17.14 -4.34 -0.28
N LYS A 299 16.40 -3.90 0.74
CA LYS A 299 15.10 -3.21 0.59
C LYS A 299 15.28 -1.78 0.10
N LEU A 300 14.21 -1.21 -0.45
CA LEU A 300 14.22 0.22 -0.76
C LEU A 300 14.20 1.02 0.53
N VAL A 301 15.11 1.99 0.65
CA VAL A 301 15.19 2.88 1.81
C VAL A 301 14.99 4.32 1.35
N LEU A 302 14.19 5.07 2.10
CA LEU A 302 14.13 6.52 2.05
C LEU A 302 14.73 7.05 3.35
N ASP A 303 15.91 7.68 3.25
CA ASP A 303 16.54 8.36 4.39
C ASP A 303 15.73 9.60 4.79
N TYR A 304 16.04 10.16 5.97
CA TYR A 304 15.32 11.29 6.54
C TYR A 304 15.12 12.44 5.54
N GLN A 305 13.92 13.01 5.57
CA GLN A 305 13.53 14.15 4.75
C GLN A 305 12.99 15.24 5.65
N THR A 306 13.31 16.49 5.35
CA THR A 306 12.80 17.63 6.12
C THR A 306 11.28 17.78 5.93
N PRO A 307 10.55 18.31 6.93
CA PRO A 307 9.08 18.37 6.90
C PRO A 307 8.46 19.01 5.65
N ASP A 308 9.16 19.97 5.04
CA ASP A 308 8.74 20.70 3.84
C ASP A 308 8.73 19.85 2.56
N VAL A 309 9.63 18.86 2.45
CA VAL A 309 9.70 17.97 1.28
C VAL A 309 9.19 16.55 1.56
N TYR A 310 9.03 16.19 2.84
CA TYR A 310 8.71 14.83 3.29
C TYR A 310 7.48 14.21 2.58
N ALA A 311 6.37 14.95 2.46
CA ALA A 311 5.17 14.43 1.78
C ALA A 311 5.38 14.18 0.27
N SER A 312 6.25 14.97 -0.37
CA SER A 312 6.60 14.77 -1.77
C SER A 312 7.52 13.57 -1.95
N ALA A 313 8.53 13.44 -1.09
CA ALA A 313 9.43 12.30 -1.08
C ALA A 313 8.69 10.98 -0.82
N CYS A 314 7.77 10.94 0.16
CA CYS A 314 6.92 9.76 0.40
C CYS A 314 6.07 9.41 -0.82
N ASN A 315 5.45 10.41 -1.45
CA ASN A 315 4.62 10.19 -2.63
C ASN A 315 5.40 9.56 -3.79
N GLU A 316 6.63 10.02 -4.04
CA GLU A 316 7.50 9.44 -5.07
C GLU A 316 7.99 8.05 -4.67
N PHE A 317 8.31 7.87 -3.40
CA PHE A 317 8.75 6.59 -2.85
C PHE A 317 7.66 5.50 -2.98
N TYR A 318 6.38 5.85 -2.83
CA TYR A 318 5.28 4.91 -3.05
C TYR A 318 5.26 4.33 -4.46
N ASP A 319 5.50 5.17 -5.48
CA ASP A 319 5.57 4.70 -6.86
C ASP A 319 6.82 3.83 -7.07
N LYS A 320 7.96 4.22 -6.49
CA LYS A 320 9.21 3.43 -6.56
C LYS A 320 9.05 2.03 -5.94
N VAL A 321 8.41 1.93 -4.77
CA VAL A 321 8.16 0.65 -4.09
C VAL A 321 7.15 -0.19 -4.87
N TRP A 322 6.11 0.43 -5.43
CA TRP A 322 5.11 -0.25 -6.23
C TRP A 322 5.68 -0.84 -7.53
N GLU A 323 6.61 -0.14 -8.18
CA GLU A 323 7.24 -0.59 -9.43
C GLU A 323 8.32 -1.68 -9.25
N ALA A 324 8.89 -1.83 -8.06
CA ALA A 324 10.09 -2.64 -7.82
C ALA A 324 9.91 -4.15 -8.10
N GLU A 325 8.68 -4.67 -8.12
CA GLU A 325 8.39 -6.09 -8.35
C GLU A 325 7.69 -6.40 -9.69
N GLN A 326 7.39 -5.41 -10.52
CA GLN A 326 6.83 -5.67 -11.87
C GLN A 326 7.90 -6.11 -12.90
N LYS A 327 9.07 -6.56 -12.45
CA LYS A 327 10.19 -7.04 -13.28
C LYS A 327 10.58 -8.45 -12.88
#